data_AF-X1UWV5-F1
#
_entry.id   AF-X1UWV5-F1
#
_cell.length_a   1.000
_cell.length_b   1.000
_cell.length_c   1.000
_cell.angle_alpha   90.00
_cell.angle_beta   90.00
_cell.angle_gamma   90.00
#
_symmetry.space_group_name_H-M   'P 1'
#
loop_
_entity.id
_entity.type
_entity.pdbx_description
1 polymer ?
#
loop_
_entity_poly.entity_id
_entity_poly.type
_entity_poly.pdbx_seq_one_letter_code
_entity_poly.pdbx_strand_id
1 'polypeptide(L)'
;MSNEIIDGKARKVLIDDIDTDQIFHQSLLTIHDPEEIKPHIFGNLDGYRNFGKEDNTGKILVVGKNFGKGSTRQQAVTGFLAHKFKAIIGASFGPIYYSNAVNAGLLLVELPEIANFSIEENDELEIDITQSLLTNKH
;
A
#
# COMPACT_ATOMS: atom_id res chain seq x y z
N MET A 1 19.71 16.68 -13.48
CA MET A 1 18.37 16.28 -12.99
C MET A 1 18.62 15.53 -11.69
N SER A 2 18.01 15.94 -10.57
CA SER A 2 18.13 15.22 -9.31
C SER A 2 17.40 13.89 -9.43
N ASN A 3 18.05 12.79 -9.05
CA ASN A 3 17.36 11.49 -8.94
C ASN A 3 16.30 11.58 -7.85
N GLU A 4 15.07 11.19 -8.18
CA GLU A 4 13.98 11.08 -7.20
C GLU A 4 13.92 9.64 -6.69
N ILE A 5 14.47 9.43 -5.50
CA ILE A 5 14.61 8.12 -4.85
C ILE A 5 13.64 8.02 -3.68
N ILE A 6 12.95 6.88 -3.61
CA ILE A 6 12.14 6.48 -2.45
C ILE A 6 12.70 5.17 -1.90
N ASP A 7 13.25 5.22 -0.68
CA ASP A 7 13.69 4.04 0.06
C ASP A 7 12.67 3.64 1.13
N GLY A 8 12.62 2.38 1.56
CA GLY A 8 11.84 1.99 2.72
C GLY A 8 11.84 0.49 2.96
N LYS A 9 11.54 0.08 4.19
CA LYS A 9 11.41 -1.34 4.52
C LYS A 9 10.13 -1.91 3.91
N ALA A 10 10.23 -3.10 3.33
CA ALA A 10 9.10 -3.83 2.79
C ALA A 10 8.11 -4.24 3.89
N ARG A 11 6.83 -4.06 3.60
CA ARG A 11 5.70 -4.69 4.29
C ARG A 11 4.97 -5.57 3.31
N LYS A 12 5.01 -6.88 3.52
CA LYS A 12 4.53 -7.88 2.58
C LYS A 12 3.11 -8.29 2.93
N VAL A 13 2.18 -7.97 2.05
CA VAL A 13 0.79 -8.44 2.05
C VAL A 13 0.49 -8.96 0.65
N LEU A 14 1.27 -9.97 0.23
CA LEU A 14 1.26 -10.52 -1.12
C LEU A 14 0.04 -11.42 -1.34
N ILE A 15 -1.13 -10.80 -1.38
CA ILE A 15 -2.45 -11.43 -1.61
C ILE A 15 -3.07 -10.75 -2.81
N ASP A 16 -3.63 -11.56 -3.71
CA ASP A 16 -4.38 -11.09 -4.85
C ASP A 16 -5.80 -10.66 -4.43
N ASP A 17 -6.39 -9.78 -5.21
CA ASP A 17 -7.82 -9.47 -5.12
C ASP A 17 -8.27 -8.81 -3.80
N ILE A 18 -7.37 -8.15 -3.08
CA ILE A 18 -7.73 -7.35 -1.92
C ILE A 18 -8.68 -6.21 -2.36
N ASP A 19 -9.91 -6.22 -1.85
CA ASP A 19 -10.88 -5.17 -2.10
C ASP A 19 -10.80 -4.03 -1.07
N THR A 20 -11.47 -2.91 -1.36
CA THR A 20 -11.42 -1.75 -0.48
C THR A 20 -12.11 -1.96 0.87
N ASP A 21 -12.98 -2.97 1.03
CA ASP A 21 -13.61 -3.32 2.32
C ASP A 21 -12.63 -4.08 3.23
N GLN A 22 -11.82 -4.95 2.62
CA GLN A 22 -10.71 -5.61 3.29
C GLN A 22 -9.62 -4.63 3.70
N ILE A 23 -9.39 -3.56 2.92
CA ILE A 23 -8.49 -2.46 3.33
C ILE A 23 -9.11 -1.65 4.47
N PHE A 24 -10.34 -1.15 4.32
CA PHE A 24 -11.04 -0.36 5.32
C PHE A 24 -12.55 -0.64 5.30
N HIS A 25 -13.04 -1.26 6.38
CA HIS A 25 -14.38 -1.82 6.44
C HIS A 25 -15.49 -0.78 6.33
N GLN A 26 -16.57 -1.10 5.60
CA GLN A 26 -17.69 -0.19 5.35
C GLN A 26 -18.40 0.33 6.60
N SER A 27 -18.39 -0.43 7.71
CA SER A 27 -19.05 0.02 8.96
C SER A 27 -18.34 1.19 9.63
N LEU A 28 -17.13 1.53 9.18
CA LEU A 28 -16.27 2.57 9.75
C LEU A 28 -16.23 3.83 8.89
N LEU A 29 -17.05 3.93 7.84
CA LEU A 29 -17.04 5.06 6.89
C LEU A 29 -17.40 6.42 7.52
N THR A 30 -17.99 6.42 8.73
CA THR A 30 -18.25 7.63 9.51
C THR A 30 -16.99 8.25 10.12
N ILE A 31 -15.87 7.52 10.12
CA ILE A 31 -14.58 8.02 10.62
C ILE A 31 -13.89 8.82 9.50
N HIS A 32 -13.46 10.03 9.85
CA HIS A 32 -12.78 10.94 8.92
C HIS A 32 -11.39 11.37 9.40
N ASP A 33 -11.10 11.26 10.70
CA ASP A 33 -9.77 11.56 11.23
C ASP A 33 -8.75 10.51 10.75
N PRO A 34 -7.67 10.90 10.05
CA PRO A 34 -6.64 9.97 9.62
C PRO A 34 -6.04 9.12 10.75
N GLU A 35 -5.87 9.67 11.95
CA GLU A 35 -5.30 8.93 13.08
C GLU A 35 -6.28 7.88 13.64
N GLU A 36 -7.59 8.14 13.53
CA GLU A 36 -8.62 7.15 13.87
C GLU A 36 -8.79 6.10 12.77
N ILE A 37 -8.55 6.44 11.50
CA ILE A 37 -8.62 5.50 10.36
C ILE A 37 -7.45 4.50 10.42
N LYS A 38 -6.24 4.99 10.69
CA LYS A 38 -4.98 4.24 10.70
C LYS A 38 -5.04 2.85 11.37
N PRO A 39 -5.57 2.69 12.60
CA PRO A 39 -5.63 1.39 13.29
C PRO A 39 -6.54 0.35 12.64
N HIS A 40 -7.41 0.76 11.71
CA HIS A 40 -8.40 -0.11 11.07
C HIS A 40 -7.96 -0.65 9.70
N ILE A 41 -6.82 -0.21 9.18
CA ILE A 41 -6.29 -0.73 7.93
C ILE A 41 -6.03 -2.23 8.02
N PHE A 42 -6.56 -2.97 7.05
CA PHE A 42 -6.58 -4.43 6.98
C PHE A 42 -7.27 -5.12 8.18
N GLY A 43 -8.10 -4.40 8.93
CA GLY A 43 -8.80 -4.93 10.10
C GLY A 43 -9.75 -6.10 9.81
N ASN A 44 -10.23 -6.21 8.56
CA ASN A 44 -11.10 -7.29 8.09
C ASN A 44 -10.39 -8.28 7.13
N LEU A 45 -9.08 -8.14 6.94
CA LEU A 45 -8.29 -9.06 6.14
C LEU A 45 -7.78 -10.20 7.04
N ASP A 46 -8.14 -11.43 6.70
CA ASP A 46 -7.73 -12.62 7.48
C ASP A 46 -6.21 -12.73 7.55
N GLY A 47 -5.68 -12.88 8.76
CA GLY A 47 -4.24 -12.89 9.04
C GLY A 47 -3.60 -11.52 9.28
N TYR A 48 -4.30 -10.41 8.98
CA TYR A 48 -3.75 -9.04 9.04
C TYR A 48 -4.53 -8.09 9.95
N ARG A 49 -5.41 -8.62 10.81
CA ARG A 49 -6.27 -7.83 11.72
C ARG A 49 -5.53 -6.83 12.63
N ASN A 50 -4.24 -7.06 12.88
CA ASN A 50 -3.40 -6.18 13.70
C ASN A 50 -2.50 -5.24 12.88
N PHE A 51 -2.47 -5.37 11.54
CA PHE A 51 -1.58 -4.61 10.67
C PHE A 51 -1.67 -3.10 10.90
N GLY A 52 -2.88 -2.56 10.96
CA GLY A 52 -3.10 -1.12 11.18
C GLY A 52 -2.64 -0.63 12.54
N LYS A 53 -2.46 -1.51 13.52
CA LYS A 53 -2.02 -1.20 14.89
C LYS A 53 -0.50 -1.26 15.06
N GLU A 54 0.21 -1.79 14.07
CA GLU A 54 1.67 -1.87 14.06
C GLU A 54 2.29 -0.56 13.56
N ASP A 55 3.57 -0.34 13.88
CA ASP A 55 4.31 0.79 13.30
C ASP A 55 4.72 0.48 11.85
N ASN A 56 4.10 1.20 10.93
CA ASN A 56 4.39 1.12 9.50
C ASN A 56 5.02 2.40 8.94
N THR A 57 5.51 3.28 9.81
CA THR A 57 6.06 4.58 9.43
C THR A 57 7.19 4.44 8.41
N GLY A 58 7.06 5.11 7.26
CA GLY A 58 8.10 5.17 6.25
C GLY A 58 8.33 3.88 5.47
N LYS A 59 7.41 2.90 5.57
CA LYS A 59 7.54 1.61 4.89
C LYS A 59 6.98 1.65 3.46
N ILE A 60 7.31 0.62 2.69
CA ILE A 60 6.78 0.37 1.34
C ILE A 60 5.93 -0.89 1.40
N LEU A 61 4.67 -0.79 0.97
CA LEU A 61 3.76 -1.93 0.95
C LEU A 61 3.96 -2.74 -0.33
N VAL A 62 4.00 -4.06 -0.21
CA VAL A 62 4.09 -5.00 -1.34
C VAL A 62 2.84 -5.87 -1.36
N VAL A 63 2.09 -5.81 -2.46
CA VAL A 63 0.78 -6.48 -2.62
C VAL A 63 0.72 -7.32 -3.89
N GLY A 64 -0.32 -8.16 -4.00
CA GLY A 64 -0.56 -8.99 -5.17
C GLY A 64 -1.22 -8.24 -6.33
N LYS A 65 -2.04 -8.96 -7.09
CA LYS A 65 -2.83 -8.47 -8.23
C LYS A 65 -4.11 -7.80 -7.77
N ASN A 66 -4.60 -6.86 -8.56
CA ASN A 66 -5.92 -6.25 -8.42
C ASN A 66 -6.19 -5.62 -7.04
N PHE A 67 -5.17 -4.98 -6.47
CA PHE A 67 -5.26 -4.38 -5.14
C PHE A 67 -6.18 -3.15 -5.13
N GLY A 68 -7.02 -3.04 -4.11
CA GLY A 68 -7.98 -1.94 -3.97
C GLY A 68 -9.15 -2.05 -4.94
N LYS A 69 -9.54 -3.26 -5.34
CA LYS A 69 -10.71 -3.44 -6.20
C LYS A 69 -12.01 -3.05 -5.48
N GLY A 70 -13.07 -2.85 -6.26
CA GLY A 70 -14.41 -2.58 -5.73
C GLY A 70 -14.73 -1.09 -5.66
N SER A 71 -15.49 -0.70 -4.63
CA SER A 71 -16.08 0.64 -4.53
C SER A 71 -15.09 1.72 -4.11
N THR A 72 -15.44 2.98 -4.41
CA THR A 72 -14.79 4.17 -3.85
C THR A 72 -14.80 4.11 -2.33
N ARG A 73 -13.60 4.14 -1.73
CA ARG A 73 -13.37 4.32 -0.29
C ARG A 73 -12.10 5.13 -0.11
N GLN A 74 -12.21 6.45 0.02
CA GLN A 74 -11.03 7.32 0.16
C GLN A 74 -10.23 6.99 1.43
N GLN A 75 -10.92 6.57 2.49
CA GLN A 75 -10.33 6.17 3.77
C GLN A 75 -9.33 5.01 3.61
N ALA A 76 -9.52 4.12 2.62
CA ALA A 76 -8.58 3.05 2.32
C ALA A 76 -7.20 3.61 1.91
N VAL A 77 -7.17 4.72 1.17
CA VAL A 77 -5.93 5.44 0.83
C VAL A 77 -5.43 6.28 2.01
N THR A 78 -6.34 7.01 2.66
CA THR A 78 -6.02 7.88 3.80
C THR A 78 -5.29 7.14 4.91
N GLY A 79 -5.69 5.90 5.23
CA GLY A 79 -5.03 5.14 6.30
C GLY A 79 -3.58 4.75 5.97
N PHE A 80 -3.24 4.46 4.71
CA PHE A 80 -1.84 4.25 4.32
C PHE A 80 -1.02 5.54 4.41
N LEU A 81 -1.59 6.68 4.01
CA LEU A 81 -0.96 7.98 4.17
C LEU A 81 -0.76 8.36 5.65
N ALA A 82 -1.74 8.07 6.52
CA ALA A 82 -1.63 8.26 7.97
C ALA A 82 -0.55 7.36 8.61
N HIS A 83 -0.37 6.15 8.07
CA HIS A 83 0.78 5.29 8.39
C HIS A 83 2.10 5.80 7.81
N LYS A 84 2.10 6.87 7.01
CA LYS A 84 3.29 7.39 6.31
C LYS A 84 3.95 6.34 5.41
N PHE A 85 3.14 5.49 4.76
CA PHE A 85 3.65 4.65 3.68
C PHE A 85 4.22 5.54 2.58
N LYS A 86 5.41 5.21 2.09
CA LYS A 86 6.07 5.97 1.04
C LYS A 86 5.59 5.56 -0.36
N ALA A 87 5.24 4.28 -0.55
CA ALA A 87 4.72 3.74 -1.79
C ALA A 87 3.96 2.42 -1.54
N ILE A 88 3.15 2.02 -2.53
CA ILE A 88 2.60 0.67 -2.65
C ILE A 88 3.06 0.08 -3.98
N ILE A 89 3.69 -1.10 -3.93
CA ILE A 89 4.12 -1.87 -5.09
C ILE A 89 3.19 -3.07 -5.23
N GLY A 90 2.60 -3.28 -6.40
CA GLY A 90 1.70 -4.40 -6.66
C GLY A 90 1.70 -4.81 -8.12
N ALA A 91 1.10 -5.95 -8.44
CA ALA A 91 1.03 -6.41 -9.84
C ALA A 91 0.04 -5.58 -10.66
N SER A 92 -1.06 -5.14 -10.05
CA SER A 92 -2.05 -4.26 -10.65
C SER A 92 -2.97 -3.66 -9.58
N PHE A 93 -3.59 -2.53 -9.90
CA PHE A 93 -4.51 -1.83 -8.99
C PHE A 93 -5.91 -1.70 -9.58
N GLY A 94 -6.93 -1.68 -8.70
CA GLY A 94 -8.28 -1.32 -9.10
C GLY A 94 -8.31 0.14 -9.62
N PRO A 95 -9.00 0.45 -10.73
CA PRO A 95 -8.89 1.76 -11.39
C PRO A 95 -9.36 2.92 -10.50
N ILE A 96 -10.40 2.68 -9.70
CA ILE A 96 -10.92 3.68 -8.74
C ILE A 96 -9.90 3.93 -7.63
N TYR A 97 -9.32 2.87 -7.06
CA TYR A 97 -8.28 2.99 -6.04
C TYR A 97 -7.04 3.70 -6.57
N TYR A 98 -6.62 3.36 -7.79
CA TYR A 98 -5.52 4.01 -8.49
C TYR A 98 -5.73 5.52 -8.59
N SER A 99 -6.89 5.96 -9.09
CA SER A 99 -7.22 7.38 -9.17
C SER A 99 -7.23 8.07 -7.80
N ASN A 100 -7.80 7.42 -6.78
CA ASN A 100 -7.84 7.96 -5.42
C ASN A 100 -6.45 8.10 -4.78
N ALA A 101 -5.58 7.11 -5.01
CA ALA A 101 -4.20 7.12 -4.52
C ALA A 101 -3.39 8.24 -5.17
N VAL A 102 -3.44 8.34 -6.50
CA VAL A 102 -2.75 9.40 -7.26
C VAL A 102 -3.23 10.79 -6.82
N ASN A 103 -4.55 10.99 -6.72
CA ASN A 103 -5.12 12.27 -6.28
C ASN A 103 -4.74 12.65 -4.85
N ALA A 104 -4.48 11.66 -3.99
CA ALA A 104 -4.06 11.89 -2.61
C ALA A 104 -2.53 11.97 -2.42
N GLY A 105 -1.75 11.76 -3.50
CA GLY A 105 -0.28 11.78 -3.45
C GLY A 105 0.35 10.49 -2.92
N LEU A 106 -0.35 9.36 -2.98
CA LEU A 106 0.22 8.05 -2.67
C LEU A 106 0.78 7.41 -3.94
N LEU A 107 2.09 7.16 -3.96
CA LEU A 107 2.75 6.51 -5.10
C LEU A 107 2.34 5.04 -5.20
N LEU A 108 1.83 4.66 -6.37
CA LEU A 108 1.59 3.27 -6.75
C LEU A 108 2.60 2.85 -7.83
N VAL A 109 3.22 1.70 -7.65
CA VAL A 109 4.16 1.10 -8.61
C VAL A 109 3.58 -0.21 -9.10
N GLU A 110 3.28 -0.28 -10.39
CA GLU A 110 2.84 -1.52 -11.03
C GLU A 110 4.05 -2.34 -11.49
N LEU A 111 4.18 -3.54 -10.94
CA LEU A 111 5.18 -4.53 -11.31
C LEU A 111 4.46 -5.88 -11.52
N PRO A 112 4.01 -6.20 -12.76
CA PRO A 112 3.19 -7.39 -13.04
C PRO A 112 3.79 -8.71 -12.53
N GLU A 113 5.12 -8.77 -12.51
CA GLU A 113 5.90 -9.93 -12.09
C GLU A 113 6.33 -9.87 -10.60
N ILE A 114 5.74 -9.00 -9.76
CA ILE A 114 6.13 -8.81 -8.35
C ILE A 114 6.20 -10.12 -7.55
N ALA A 115 5.33 -11.09 -7.86
CA ALA A 115 5.32 -12.40 -7.20
C ALA A 115 6.58 -13.24 -7.51
N ASN A 116 7.29 -12.94 -8.61
CA ASN A 116 8.53 -13.60 -9.00
C ASN A 116 9.76 -12.94 -8.36
N PHE A 117 9.61 -11.78 -7.71
CA PHE A 117 10.68 -11.14 -6.97
C PHE A 117 10.76 -11.70 -5.55
N SER A 118 11.96 -12.10 -5.12
CA SER A 118 12.24 -12.50 -3.75
C SER A 118 12.34 -11.27 -2.85
N ILE A 119 11.19 -10.67 -2.54
CA ILE A 119 11.05 -9.61 -1.53
C ILE A 119 10.47 -10.24 -0.28
N GLU A 120 11.19 -10.13 0.83
CA GLU A 120 10.75 -10.58 2.15
C GLU A 120 10.34 -9.41 3.04
N GLU A 121 9.66 -9.74 4.14
CA GLU A 121 9.26 -8.75 5.15
C GLU A 121 10.50 -8.05 5.72
N ASN A 122 10.49 -6.72 5.77
CA ASN A 122 11.57 -5.83 6.21
C ASN A 122 12.80 -5.69 5.29
N ASP A 123 12.80 -6.29 4.09
CA ASP A 123 13.82 -6.01 3.08
C ASP A 123 13.92 -4.50 2.79
N GLU A 124 15.13 -3.99 2.53
CA GLU A 124 15.33 -2.59 2.18
C GLU A 124 15.06 -2.37 0.69
N LEU A 125 13.93 -1.75 0.36
CA LEU A 125 13.56 -1.45 -1.01
C LEU A 125 13.99 -0.02 -1.39
N GLU A 126 14.42 0.15 -2.62
CA GLU A 126 14.70 1.45 -3.23
C GLU A 126 14.00 1.54 -4.59
N ILE A 127 13.21 2.59 -4.77
CA ILE A 127 12.50 2.93 -6.00
C ILE A 127 13.17 4.18 -6.59
N ASP A 128 13.81 4.03 -7.74
CA ASP A 128 14.24 5.16 -8.58
C ASP A 128 13.13 5.48 -9.57
N ILE A 129 12.44 6.60 -9.33
CA ILE A 129 11.31 7.04 -10.16
C ILE A 129 11.81 7.47 -11.55
N THR A 130 12.97 8.12 -11.60
CA THR A 130 13.53 8.65 -12.86
C THR A 130 13.96 7.53 -13.79
N GLN A 131 14.49 6.44 -13.22
CA GLN A 131 14.95 5.27 -13.97
C GLN A 131 13.90 4.16 -14.08
N SER A 132 12.75 4.29 -13.39
CA SER A 132 11.75 3.22 -13.28
C SER A 132 12.36 1.90 -12.79
N LEU A 133 13.23 1.98 -11.78
CA LEU A 133 13.99 0.86 -11.26
C LEU A 133 13.61 0.58 -9.80
N LEU A 134 13.28 -0.68 -9.50
CA LEU A 134 13.13 -1.20 -8.14
C LEU A 134 14.36 -2.04 -7.78
N THR A 135 15.00 -1.72 -6.66
CA THR A 135 16.14 -2.47 -6.12
C THR A 135 15.77 -3.04 -4.76
N ASN A 136 16.05 -4.34 -4.55
CA ASN A 136 16.02 -4.97 -3.23
C ASN A 136 17.45 -5.04 -2.67
N LYS A 137 17.69 -4.35 -1.56
CA LYS A 137 18.94 -4.36 -0.80
C LYS A 137 18.74 -5.35 0.36
N HIS A 138 19.22 -6.58 0.17
CA HIS A 138 19.21 -7.63 1.19
C HIS A 138 19.97 -7.22 2.45
#